data_AF-A0AAV6SX94-F1
#
_entry.id   AF-A0AAV6SX94-F1
#
_cell.length_a   1.000
_cell.length_b   1.000
_cell.length_c   1.000
_cell.angle_alpha   90.00
_cell.angle_beta   90.00
_cell.angle_gamma   90.00
#
_symmetry.space_group_name_H-M   'P 1'
#
loop_
_entity.id
_entity.type
_entity.pdbx_description
1 polymer ?
#
loop_
_entity_poly.entity_id
_entity_poly.type
_entity_poly.pdbx_seq_one_letter_code
_entity_poly.pdbx_strand_id
1 'polypeptide(L)'
;MYSPSQDRVSKYILLCLSSSQPFMQFKCCGWNNYTDWSWNLYFNCTHTNPSHERCSVPYSCCTPVPGEAVINTMCGFGVQTQNYLEADKSIYPVGCSDRAVTWVESHLLMVGALALGLALPQIAGIVLSQILISQIQDEITSVL
;
A
#
# COMPACT_ATOMS: atom_id res chain seq x y z
N MET A 1 10.93 25.44 -20.40
CA MET A 1 11.15 26.08 -19.09
C MET A 1 10.64 25.13 -18.02
N TYR A 2 11.51 24.29 -17.47
CA TYR A 2 11.17 23.28 -16.46
C TYR A 2 11.32 23.95 -15.08
N SER A 3 10.25 24.00 -14.29
CA SER A 3 10.22 24.79 -13.05
C SER A 3 10.61 23.93 -11.82
N PRO A 4 11.71 24.25 -11.11
CA PRO A 4 12.22 23.47 -9.96
C PRO A 4 11.29 23.42 -8.73
N SER A 5 10.21 24.21 -8.72
CA SER A 5 9.24 24.28 -7.62
C SER A 5 8.16 23.19 -7.70
N GLN A 6 7.78 22.73 -8.89
CA GLN A 6 6.79 21.68 -9.10
C GLN A 6 7.31 20.31 -8.63
N ASP A 7 8.61 20.05 -8.83
CA ASP A 7 9.30 18.83 -8.37
C ASP A 7 9.34 18.72 -6.85
N ARG A 8 9.45 19.84 -6.13
CA ARG A 8 9.48 19.81 -4.67
C ARG A 8 8.13 19.38 -4.11
N VAL A 9 7.03 19.90 -4.65
CA VAL A 9 5.67 19.53 -4.22
C VAL A 9 5.34 18.10 -4.64
N SER A 10 5.71 17.68 -5.85
CA SER A 10 5.54 16.30 -6.32
C SER A 10 6.35 15.30 -5.48
N LYS A 11 7.63 15.61 -5.19
CA LYS A 11 8.47 14.85 -4.26
C LYS A 11 7.87 14.81 -2.86
N TYR A 12 7.35 15.92 -2.32
CA TYR A 12 6.71 15.94 -1.01
C TYR A 12 5.44 15.09 -0.95
N ILE A 13 4.60 15.10 -1.99
CA ILE A 13 3.39 14.28 -2.05
C ILE A 13 3.74 12.79 -2.18
N LEU A 14 4.72 12.43 -3.04
CA LEU A 14 5.25 11.06 -3.15
C LEU A 14 5.95 10.61 -1.86
N LEU A 15 6.67 11.50 -1.18
CA LEU A 15 7.28 11.24 0.12
C LEU A 15 6.24 11.02 1.22
N CYS A 16 5.16 11.82 1.26
CA CYS A 16 4.08 11.67 2.23
C CYS A 16 3.28 10.37 2.03
N LEU A 17 3.08 9.94 0.78
CA LEU A 17 2.44 8.64 0.49
C LEU A 17 3.37 7.46 0.81
N SER A 18 4.68 7.60 0.59
CA SER A 18 5.69 6.58 0.97
C SER A 18 6.10 6.60 2.44
N SER A 19 5.79 7.68 3.18
CA SER A 19 5.97 7.79 4.64
C SER A 19 4.76 7.31 5.43
N SER A 20 3.70 6.84 4.76
CA SER A 20 2.72 6.03 5.47
C SER A 20 3.47 4.80 6.01
N GLN A 21 3.40 4.58 7.32
CA GLN A 21 4.06 3.49 8.02
C GLN A 21 3.71 2.03 7.59
N PRO A 22 2.68 1.69 6.77
CA PRO A 22 2.34 0.29 6.60
C PRO A 22 3.38 -0.52 5.81
N PHE A 23 4.06 0.05 4.80
CA PHE A 23 4.98 -0.74 3.95
C PHE A 23 6.17 -1.35 4.72
N MET A 24 6.76 -0.57 5.62
CA MET A 24 7.85 -1.05 6.47
C MET A 24 7.43 -2.18 7.41
N GLN A 25 6.16 -2.23 7.80
CA GLN A 25 5.62 -3.30 8.66
C GLN A 25 5.47 -4.62 7.89
N PHE A 26 5.08 -4.55 6.61
CA PHE A 26 4.86 -5.74 5.78
C PHE A 26 6.15 -6.30 5.16
N LYS A 27 7.29 -5.60 5.29
CA LYS A 27 8.61 -6.07 4.82
C LYS A 27 8.56 -6.50 3.35
N CYS A 28 8.12 -5.58 2.49
CA CYS A 28 7.92 -5.77 1.06
C CYS A 28 8.30 -4.52 0.26
N CYS A 29 8.48 -4.66 -1.04
CA CYS A 29 8.79 -3.57 -1.95
C CYS A 29 8.06 -3.75 -3.30
N GLY A 30 7.33 -2.71 -3.71
CA GLY A 30 6.53 -2.75 -4.92
C GLY A 30 5.24 -3.56 -4.75
N TRP A 31 4.44 -3.63 -5.81
CA TRP A 31 3.15 -4.32 -5.75
C TRP A 31 3.36 -5.84 -5.85
N ASN A 32 3.90 -6.30 -6.97
CA ASN A 32 4.31 -7.68 -7.22
C ASN A 32 5.82 -7.88 -7.01
N ASN A 33 6.63 -6.88 -7.36
CA ASN A 33 8.09 -6.98 -7.28
C ASN A 33 8.73 -5.59 -7.10
N TYR A 34 9.96 -5.53 -6.58
CA TYR A 34 10.72 -4.29 -6.44
C TYR A 34 10.97 -3.56 -7.78
N THR A 35 10.89 -4.27 -8.91
CA THR A 35 11.02 -3.69 -10.26
C THR A 35 9.77 -2.92 -10.71
N ASP A 36 8.63 -3.02 -10.02
CA ASP A 36 7.42 -2.27 -10.36
C ASP A 36 7.62 -0.76 -10.24
N TRP A 37 8.61 -0.34 -9.45
CA TRP A 37 9.05 1.04 -9.38
C TRP A 37 9.52 1.57 -10.74
N SER A 38 9.91 0.73 -11.68
CA SER A 38 10.22 1.14 -13.05
C SER A 38 9.06 1.81 -13.78
N TRP A 39 7.81 1.62 -13.35
CA TRP A 39 6.64 2.28 -13.95
C TRP A 39 6.49 3.73 -13.51
N ASN A 40 7.18 4.14 -12.45
CA ASN A 40 7.20 5.52 -12.01
C ASN A 40 8.20 6.35 -12.82
N LEU A 41 7.81 7.56 -13.22
CA LEU A 41 8.64 8.47 -14.02
C LEU A 41 10.03 8.74 -13.41
N TYR A 42 10.15 8.85 -12.08
CA TYR A 42 11.42 9.16 -11.41
C TYR A 42 12.32 7.93 -11.29
N PHE A 43 11.74 6.75 -11.03
CA PHE A 43 12.50 5.51 -10.84
C PHE A 43 12.68 4.69 -12.11
N ASN A 44 12.03 5.08 -13.21
CA ASN A 44 12.05 4.36 -14.48
C ASN A 44 13.47 4.16 -15.01
N CYS A 45 13.83 2.90 -15.28
CA CYS A 45 15.19 2.51 -15.64
C CYS A 45 15.69 2.92 -17.04
N THR A 46 14.87 3.58 -17.86
CA THR A 46 15.27 3.92 -19.23
C THR A 46 16.49 4.85 -19.22
N HIS A 47 17.44 4.59 -20.12
CA HIS A 47 18.68 5.38 -20.21
C HIS A 47 18.46 6.87 -20.48
N THR A 48 17.32 7.23 -21.09
CA THR A 48 16.91 8.61 -21.37
C THR A 48 16.32 9.34 -20.16
N ASN A 49 16.01 8.63 -19.07
CA ASN A 49 15.46 9.24 -17.86
C ASN A 49 16.56 10.07 -17.15
N PRO A 50 16.36 11.39 -16.98
CA PRO A 50 17.33 12.27 -16.33
C PRO A 50 17.28 12.22 -14.80
N SER A 51 16.30 11.53 -14.20
CA SER A 51 16.14 11.48 -12.75
C SER A 51 17.35 10.83 -12.08
N HIS A 52 17.83 11.44 -11.00
CA HIS A 52 18.93 10.90 -10.20
C HIS A 52 18.54 9.56 -9.55
N GLU A 53 17.26 9.41 -9.22
CA GLU A 53 16.64 8.24 -8.60
C GLU A 53 16.29 7.12 -9.60
N ARG A 54 16.73 7.24 -10.86
CA ARG A 54 16.57 6.20 -11.88
C ARG A 54 17.05 4.83 -11.39
N CYS A 55 16.33 3.78 -11.75
CA CYS A 55 16.63 2.39 -11.36
C CYS A 55 16.72 2.17 -9.85
N SER A 56 16.13 3.06 -9.07
CA SER A 56 16.17 2.98 -7.62
C SER A 56 14.81 2.61 -7.06
N VAL A 57 14.75 2.23 -5.80
CA VAL A 57 13.50 2.08 -5.05
C VAL A 57 13.46 3.09 -3.91
N PRO A 58 12.28 3.51 -3.44
CA PRO A 58 12.18 4.42 -2.30
C PRO A 58 12.75 3.80 -1.02
N TYR A 59 13.14 4.66 -0.08
CA TYR A 59 13.71 4.25 1.20
C TYR A 59 12.77 3.35 2.03
N SER A 60 11.46 3.40 1.77
CA SER A 60 10.46 2.55 2.42
C SER A 60 10.66 1.04 2.14
N CYS A 61 11.44 0.70 1.10
CA CYS A 61 11.82 -0.68 0.80
C CYS A 61 13.07 -1.16 1.55
N CYS A 62 13.81 -0.28 2.23
CA CYS A 62 15.09 -0.61 2.84
C CYS A 62 14.96 -1.57 4.02
N THR A 63 15.90 -2.51 4.12
CA THR A 63 16.08 -3.33 5.32
C THR A 63 16.91 -2.57 6.36
N PRO A 64 16.58 -2.66 7.65
CA PRO A 64 17.42 -2.11 8.71
C PRO A 64 18.70 -2.94 8.85
N VAL A 65 19.85 -2.27 8.96
CA VAL A 65 21.14 -2.92 9.16
C VAL A 65 21.28 -3.32 10.63
N PRO A 66 21.62 -4.59 10.95
CA PRO A 66 21.79 -5.04 12.33
C PRO A 66 22.87 -4.21 13.05
N GLY A 67 22.49 -3.55 14.15
CA GLY A 67 23.40 -2.72 14.96
C GLY A 67 23.38 -1.23 14.62
N GLU A 68 22.65 -0.81 13.58
CA GLU A 68 22.44 0.60 13.25
C GLU A 68 21.00 1.02 13.58
N ALA A 69 20.85 2.13 14.31
CA ALA A 69 19.53 2.69 14.63
C ALA A 69 18.94 3.52 13.47
N VAL A 70 19.75 3.83 12.45
CA VAL A 70 19.38 4.72 11.34
C VAL A 70 19.36 3.91 10.04
N ILE A 71 18.24 3.98 9.33
CA ILE A 71 18.09 3.33 8.03
C ILE A 71 18.87 4.13 6.98
N ASN A 72 19.70 3.44 6.19
CA ASN A 72 20.39 4.05 5.06
C ASN A 72 19.39 4.47 3.97
N THR A 73 19.16 5.77 3.83
CA THR A 73 18.24 6.33 2.83
C THR A 73 18.69 6.15 1.38
N MET A 74 19.96 5.77 1.15
CA MET A 74 20.53 5.45 -0.16
C MET A 74 20.52 3.95 -0.47
N CYS A 75 19.93 3.09 0.37
CA CYS A 75 19.96 1.63 0.16
C CYS A 75 19.38 1.19 -1.20
N GLY A 76 18.39 1.94 -1.70
CA GLY A 76 17.61 1.57 -2.87
C GLY A 76 18.24 2.01 -4.19
N PHE A 77 19.39 2.71 -4.16
CA PHE A 77 19.99 3.28 -5.34
C PHE A 77 20.49 2.20 -6.31
N GLY A 78 19.99 2.22 -7.55
CA GLY A 78 20.37 1.25 -8.58
C GLY A 78 19.96 -0.20 -8.28
N VAL A 79 19.12 -0.44 -7.28
CA VAL A 79 18.76 -1.81 -6.88
C VAL A 79 17.92 -2.52 -7.96
N GLN A 80 17.19 -1.77 -8.80
CA GLN A 80 16.39 -2.36 -9.88
C GLN A 80 17.24 -3.04 -10.96
N THR A 81 18.54 -2.71 -11.06
CA THR A 81 19.46 -3.38 -11.99
C THR A 81 20.18 -4.58 -11.37
N GLN A 82 20.01 -4.81 -10.07
CA GLN A 82 20.62 -5.92 -9.35
C GLN A 82 19.75 -7.18 -9.46
N ASN A 83 20.37 -8.34 -9.26
CA ASN A 83 19.64 -9.60 -9.18
C ASN A 83 18.88 -9.70 -7.84
N TYR A 84 17.86 -10.54 -7.78
CA TYR A 84 17.02 -10.72 -6.59
C TYR A 84 17.84 -10.99 -5.31
N LEU A 85 18.86 -11.85 -5.38
CA LEU A 85 19.74 -12.19 -4.25
C LEU A 85 20.63 -11.03 -3.78
N GLU A 86 20.95 -10.10 -4.66
CA GLU A 86 21.73 -8.91 -4.33
C GLU A 86 20.81 -7.84 -3.72
N ALA A 87 19.62 -7.67 -4.29
CA ALA A 87 18.59 -6.77 -3.78
C ALA A 87 18.12 -7.17 -2.37
N ASP A 88 17.97 -8.46 -2.07
CA ASP A 88 17.56 -8.97 -0.75
C ASP A 88 18.49 -8.57 0.41
N LYS A 89 19.74 -8.17 0.09
CA LYS A 89 20.70 -7.72 1.11
C LYS A 89 20.43 -6.30 1.60
N SER A 90 19.85 -5.44 0.77
CA SER A 90 19.65 -4.02 1.07
C SER A 90 18.19 -3.59 1.15
N ILE A 91 17.28 -4.37 0.57
CA ILE A 91 15.85 -4.10 0.53
C ILE A 91 15.02 -5.35 0.80
N TYR A 92 13.71 -5.20 0.94
CA TYR A 92 12.75 -6.30 0.92
C TYR A 92 12.22 -6.52 -0.51
N PRO A 93 12.80 -7.40 -1.34
CA PRO A 93 12.46 -7.50 -2.77
C PRO A 93 11.08 -8.12 -3.05
N VAL A 94 10.47 -8.75 -2.04
CA VAL A 94 9.16 -9.41 -2.15
C VAL A 94 8.06 -8.39 -2.40
N GLY A 95 7.12 -8.69 -3.31
CA GLY A 95 5.94 -7.86 -3.53
C GLY A 95 4.99 -7.79 -2.35
N CYS A 96 4.35 -6.64 -2.18
CA CYS A 96 3.39 -6.44 -1.09
C CYS A 96 2.07 -7.19 -1.30
N SER A 97 1.67 -7.49 -2.54
CA SER A 97 0.50 -8.29 -2.84
C SER A 97 0.64 -9.71 -2.28
N ASP A 98 1.80 -10.33 -2.48
CA ASP A 98 2.13 -11.66 -1.99
C ASP A 98 2.14 -11.72 -0.45
N ARG A 99 2.74 -10.72 0.20
CA ARG A 99 2.71 -10.58 1.66
C ARG A 99 1.30 -10.41 2.21
N ALA A 100 0.48 -9.59 1.54
CA ALA A 100 -0.90 -9.36 1.95
C ALA A 100 -1.73 -10.65 1.84
N VAL A 101 -1.61 -11.37 0.73
CA VAL A 101 -2.29 -12.68 0.55
C VAL A 101 -1.86 -13.66 1.62
N THR A 102 -0.56 -13.83 1.83
CA THR A 102 -0.02 -14.73 2.86
C THR A 102 -0.50 -14.34 4.28
N TRP A 103 -0.61 -13.05 4.56
CA TRP A 103 -1.17 -12.56 5.82
C TRP A 103 -2.65 -12.90 5.98
N VAL A 104 -3.45 -12.73 4.92
CA VAL A 104 -4.88 -13.09 4.94
C VAL A 104 -5.05 -14.59 5.10
N GLU A 105 -4.28 -15.41 4.37
CA GLU A 105 -4.36 -16.88 4.47
C GLU A 105 -4.03 -17.36 5.89
N SER A 106 -3.03 -16.76 6.54
CA SER A 106 -2.66 -17.09 7.93
C SER A 106 -3.66 -16.62 8.98
N HIS A 107 -4.48 -15.60 8.67
CA HIS A 107 -5.47 -15.02 9.60
C HIS A 107 -6.91 -15.17 9.09
N LEU A 108 -7.17 -16.12 8.19
CA LEU A 108 -8.43 -16.25 7.47
C LEU A 108 -9.64 -16.35 8.40
N LEU A 109 -9.50 -17.11 9.50
CA LEU A 109 -10.56 -17.25 10.50
C LEU A 109 -10.86 -15.93 11.22
N MET A 110 -9.83 -15.17 11.59
CA MET A 110 -9.99 -13.90 12.30
C MET A 110 -10.61 -12.84 11.39
N VAL A 111 -10.11 -12.73 10.16
CA VAL A 111 -10.62 -11.79 9.15
C VAL A 111 -12.04 -12.17 8.75
N GLY A 112 -12.32 -13.45 8.52
CA GLY A 112 -13.65 -13.96 8.19
C GLY A 112 -14.66 -13.71 9.31
N ALA A 113 -14.28 -13.97 10.57
CA ALA A 113 -15.15 -13.71 11.72
C ALA A 113 -15.46 -12.21 11.87
N LEU A 114 -14.46 -11.33 11.70
CA LEU A 114 -14.66 -9.88 11.72
C LEU A 114 -15.60 -9.44 10.59
N ALA A 115 -15.38 -9.93 9.37
CA ALA A 115 -16.21 -9.61 8.22
C ALA A 115 -17.67 -10.03 8.43
N LEU A 116 -17.91 -11.26 8.92
CA LEU A 116 -19.25 -11.75 9.25
C LEU A 116 -19.87 -10.97 10.41
N GLY A 117 -19.08 -10.70 11.46
CA GLY A 117 -19.51 -9.93 12.63
C GLY A 117 -19.91 -8.49 12.29
N LEU A 118 -19.35 -7.91 11.23
CA LEU A 118 -19.78 -6.61 10.69
C LEU A 118 -20.94 -6.74 9.69
N ALA A 119 -20.94 -7.75 8.82
CA ALA A 119 -21.96 -7.90 7.79
C ALA A 119 -23.34 -8.25 8.36
N LEU A 120 -23.41 -9.15 9.34
CA LEU A 120 -24.67 -9.60 9.94
C LEU A 120 -25.48 -8.46 10.60
N PRO A 121 -24.93 -7.62 11.48
CA PRO A 121 -25.69 -6.51 12.07
C PRO A 121 -26.09 -5.45 11.04
N GLN A 122 -25.30 -5.25 9.97
CA GLN A 122 -25.66 -4.32 8.90
C GLN A 122 -26.89 -4.82 8.13
N ILE A 123 -26.93 -6.11 7.78
CA ILE A 123 -28.09 -6.73 7.13
C ILE A 123 -29.31 -6.69 8.06
N ALA A 124 -29.13 -7.05 9.34
CA ALA A 124 -30.22 -6.99 10.31
C ALA A 124 -30.77 -5.57 10.47
N GLY A 125 -29.90 -4.56 10.52
CA GLY A 125 -30.28 -3.15 10.57
C GLY A 125 -31.11 -2.73 9.36
N ILE A 126 -30.67 -3.08 8.15
CA ILE A 126 -31.43 -2.80 6.91
C ILE A 126 -32.82 -3.45 6.98
N VAL A 127 -32.91 -4.73 7.34
CA VAL A 127 -34.20 -5.43 7.42
C VAL A 127 -35.14 -4.79 8.45
N LEU A 128 -34.63 -4.47 9.64
CA LEU A 128 -35.41 -3.80 10.69
C LEU A 128 -35.89 -2.41 10.24
N SER A 129 -35.04 -1.63 9.57
CA SER A 129 -35.43 -0.35 8.99
C SER A 129 -36.56 -0.49 7.96
N GLN A 130 -36.51 -1.51 7.10
CA GLN A 130 -37.56 -1.75 6.11
C GLN A 130 -38.89 -2.17 6.76
N ILE A 131 -38.85 -3.04 7.78
CA ILE A 131 -40.04 -3.44 8.53
C ILE A 131 -40.69 -2.21 9.18
N LEU A 132 -39.89 -1.36 9.82
CA LEU A 132 -40.39 -0.14 10.45
C LEU A 132 -41.05 0.81 9.44
N ILE A 133 -40.44 1.00 8.27
CA ILE A 133 -41.02 1.85 7.20
C ILE A 133 -42.36 1.27 6.73
N SER A 134 -42.44 -0.04 6.51
CA SER A 134 -43.69 -0.69 6.09
C SER A 134 -44.81 -0.46 7.11
N GLN A 135 -44.50 -0.64 8.40
CA GLN A 135 -45.48 -0.45 9.47
C GLN A 135 -46.00 0.99 9.53
N ILE A 136 -45.10 1.99 9.43
CA ILE A 136 -45.49 3.40 9.43
C ILE A 136 -46.39 3.69 8.22
N GLN A 137 -46.07 3.13 7.06
CA GLN A 137 -46.84 3.38 5.83
C GLN A 137 -48.22 2.72 5.85
N ASP A 138 -48.33 1.53 6.44
CA ASP A 138 -49.60 0.85 6.66
C ASP A 138 -50.48 1.65 7.63
N GLU A 139 -49.90 2.18 8.72
CA GLU A 139 -50.63 2.98 9.70
C GLU A 139 -51.14 4.29 9.09
N ILE A 140 -50.32 4.99 8.31
CA ILE A 140 -50.73 6.19 7.55
C ILE A 140 -51.86 5.87 6.57
N THR A 141 -51.76 4.76 5.84
CA THR A 141 -52.76 4.36 4.83
C THR A 141 -54.08 3.93 5.47
N SER A 142 -54.04 3.39 6.69
CA SER A 142 -55.25 3.00 7.42
C SER A 142 -56.06 4.19 7.97
N VAL A 143 -55.40 5.34 8.16
CA VAL A 143 -56.01 6.59 8.67
C VAL A 143 -56.55 7.47 7.54
N LEU A 144 -56.11 7.23 6.29
CA LEU A 144 -56.50 7.97 5.09
C LEU A 144 -57.66 7.30 4.36
#